data_AF-A0A0L6CJY9-F1
#
_entry.id   AF-A0A0L6CJY9-F1
#
_cell.length_a   1.000
_cell.length_b   1.000
_cell.length_c   1.000
_cell.angle_alpha   90.00
_cell.angle_beta   90.00
_cell.angle_gamma   90.00
#
_symmetry.space_group_name_H-M   'P 1'
#
loop_
_entity.id
_entity.type
_entity.pdbx_description
1 polymer ?
#
loop_
_entity_poly.entity_id
_entity_poly.type
_entity_poly.pdbx_seq_one_letter_code
_entity_poly.pdbx_strand_id
1 'polypeptide(L)'
;MPEAVHSGKVTFTLLGAQSDGPDADRLPDAKALEGATITFTPTREIRVLEPSPATVLPFKVTSRINAQGQLKDSQDAIGQWLVVGEYDVQYSFPGISIRSHKILVTEAHTDDTPLDLTLAAPPGPLLAPDALATVNARLDSYGPKGSPNGVAALDADGNVLNGDGVPVTGGGGSATWAGLPDKPAIPDSPDDIGAQPAGSYATSAQGAKADTAVQPGALSSYATTTSLTSGLDGKQTKADRLTALAGTTGGGLTVLGASGTTAFTRTIKSGTSRLTVTNGNGASGDPTITLAAATVDDLPAGATITRRYVSGAWQARGTTRTDITCNYLAATATDPNPTDYVSGSDYLFKPQA
;
A
#
# COMPACT_ATOMS: atom_id res chain seq x y z
N MET A 1 -43.00 -15.96 14.67
CA MET A 1 -41.91 -15.15 14.06
C MET A 1 -41.77 -15.57 12.61
N PRO A 2 -41.28 -14.71 11.70
CA PRO A 2 -40.88 -15.15 10.36
C PRO A 2 -39.89 -16.32 10.52
N GLU A 3 -40.04 -17.35 9.69
CA GLU A 3 -39.28 -18.61 9.80
C GLU A 3 -37.76 -18.43 9.71
N ALA A 4 -37.30 -17.29 9.20
CA ALA A 4 -35.89 -16.97 8.96
C ALA A 4 -35.23 -16.05 10.01
N VAL A 5 -35.90 -15.72 11.13
CA VAL A 5 -35.26 -14.98 12.23
C VAL A 5 -34.72 -15.98 13.25
N HIS A 6 -33.43 -16.27 13.16
CA HIS A 6 -32.75 -17.18 14.07
C HIS A 6 -32.32 -16.47 15.36
N SER A 7 -32.29 -17.22 16.45
CA SER A 7 -31.96 -16.71 17.79
C SER A 7 -30.89 -17.57 18.45
N GLY A 8 -30.13 -16.97 19.37
CA GLY A 8 -29.20 -17.65 20.24
C GLY A 8 -29.38 -17.25 21.70
N LYS A 9 -29.07 -18.18 22.62
CA LYS A 9 -29.20 -17.99 24.06
C LYS A 9 -27.90 -17.46 24.67
N VAL A 10 -28.04 -16.47 25.56
CA VAL A 10 -26.95 -15.88 26.32
C VAL A 10 -27.18 -16.11 27.82
N THR A 11 -26.12 -16.48 28.55
CA THR A 11 -26.14 -16.64 30.01
C THR A 11 -25.04 -15.81 30.65
N PHE A 12 -25.19 -15.51 31.94
CA PHE A 12 -24.18 -14.81 32.71
C PHE A 12 -24.39 -15.05 34.20
N THR A 13 -23.28 -15.14 34.95
CA THR A 13 -23.30 -15.17 36.42
C THR A 13 -22.47 -14.03 36.96
N LEU A 14 -23.07 -13.18 37.79
CA LEU A 14 -22.44 -12.01 38.38
C LEU A 14 -22.46 -12.08 39.91
N LEU A 15 -21.27 -12.22 40.49
CA LEU A 15 -21.02 -12.20 41.93
C LEU A 15 -20.05 -11.06 42.26
N GLY A 16 -20.27 -10.38 43.39
CA GLY A 16 -19.34 -9.42 43.97
C GLY A 16 -18.67 -10.01 45.20
N ALA A 17 -17.37 -9.76 45.38
CA ALA A 17 -16.68 -10.02 46.63
C ALA A 17 -17.10 -8.95 47.65
N GLN A 18 -17.70 -9.38 48.76
CA GLN A 18 -18.10 -8.51 49.86
C GLN A 18 -17.20 -8.73 51.06
N SER A 19 -17.18 -7.75 51.96
CA SER A 19 -16.53 -7.92 53.26
C SER A 19 -17.08 -9.16 53.96
N ASP A 20 -16.22 -9.79 54.75
CA ASP A 20 -16.53 -10.90 55.64
C ASP A 20 -17.90 -10.75 56.32
N GLY A 21 -18.74 -11.76 56.08
CA GLY A 21 -20.05 -11.88 56.68
C GLY A 21 -19.98 -12.43 58.11
N PRO A 22 -21.14 -12.64 58.76
CA PRO A 22 -21.19 -13.30 60.05
C PRO A 22 -21.03 -14.82 59.88
N ASP A 23 -19.82 -15.26 59.54
CA ASP A 23 -19.44 -16.67 59.51
C ASP A 23 -18.17 -16.95 60.35
N ALA A 24 -17.65 -18.17 60.25
CA ALA A 24 -16.53 -18.62 61.08
C ALA A 24 -15.15 -18.43 60.42
N ASP A 25 -15.07 -18.32 59.10
CA ASP A 25 -13.81 -18.42 58.38
C ASP A 25 -13.09 -17.06 58.23
N ARG A 26 -13.80 -15.96 58.52
CA ARG A 26 -13.33 -14.58 58.42
C ARG A 26 -12.84 -14.20 57.02
N LEU A 27 -13.37 -14.86 55.99
CA LEU A 27 -13.00 -14.63 54.61
C LEU A 27 -14.06 -13.78 53.89
N PRO A 28 -13.68 -13.05 52.84
CA PRO A 28 -14.64 -12.35 52.00
C PRO A 28 -15.67 -13.30 51.36
N ASP A 29 -16.95 -12.97 51.51
CA ASP A 29 -18.06 -13.70 50.90
C ASP A 29 -18.27 -13.32 49.43
N ALA A 30 -18.65 -14.30 48.61
CA ALA A 30 -19.14 -14.06 47.25
C ALA A 30 -20.66 -13.92 47.25
N LYS A 31 -21.18 -12.73 46.91
CA LYS A 31 -22.63 -12.46 46.90
C LYS A 31 -23.13 -12.05 45.52
N ALA A 32 -24.30 -12.55 45.15
CA ALA A 32 -25.00 -12.12 43.94
C ALA A 32 -25.27 -10.61 43.94
N LEU A 33 -25.00 -9.95 42.83
CA LEU A 33 -25.37 -8.56 42.61
C LEU A 33 -26.80 -8.48 42.07
N GLU A 34 -27.75 -8.92 42.90
CA GLU A 34 -29.17 -8.94 42.56
C GLU A 34 -29.66 -7.55 42.14
N GLY A 35 -30.46 -7.50 41.07
CA GLY A 35 -30.97 -6.25 40.52
C GLY A 35 -30.02 -5.52 39.57
N ALA A 36 -28.79 -6.00 39.39
CA ALA A 36 -27.92 -5.54 38.31
C ALA A 36 -28.62 -5.72 36.95
N THR A 37 -28.45 -4.73 36.09
CA THR A 37 -29.10 -4.67 34.78
C THR A 37 -28.06 -4.83 33.67
N ILE A 38 -28.35 -5.71 32.71
CA ILE A 38 -27.52 -5.96 31.54
C ILE A 38 -28.30 -5.49 30.31
N THR A 39 -27.68 -4.63 29.51
CA THR A 39 -28.28 -4.08 28.29
C THR A 39 -27.52 -4.57 27.07
N PHE A 40 -28.25 -5.17 26.13
CA PHE A 40 -27.76 -5.59 24.82
C PHE A 40 -28.24 -4.60 23.77
N THR A 41 -27.29 -3.95 23.08
CA THR A 41 -27.59 -3.01 21.99
C THR A 41 -27.10 -3.61 20.67
N PRO A 42 -27.98 -3.96 19.73
CA PRO A 42 -27.57 -4.43 18.41
C PRO A 42 -26.71 -3.37 17.70
N THR A 43 -25.59 -3.78 17.10
CA THR A 43 -24.64 -2.83 16.48
C THR A 43 -25.03 -2.45 15.04
N ARG A 44 -25.94 -3.21 14.41
CA ARG A 44 -26.41 -3.02 13.03
C ARG A 44 -27.88 -3.41 12.87
N GLU A 45 -28.54 -2.87 11.85
CA GLU A 45 -29.84 -3.38 11.42
C GLU A 45 -29.69 -4.81 10.87
N ILE A 46 -30.58 -5.72 11.28
CA ILE A 46 -30.62 -7.09 10.74
C ILE A 46 -31.72 -7.14 9.68
N ARG A 47 -31.34 -7.40 8.42
CA ARG A 47 -32.26 -7.61 7.30
C ARG A 47 -32.23 -9.07 6.90
N VAL A 48 -33.35 -9.75 7.07
CA VAL A 48 -33.56 -11.12 6.60
C VAL A 48 -34.32 -11.02 5.27
N LEU A 49 -33.73 -11.53 4.19
CA LEU A 49 -34.25 -11.31 2.83
C LEU A 49 -35.19 -12.42 2.33
N GLU A 50 -35.12 -13.64 2.87
CA GLU A 50 -35.90 -14.79 2.36
C GLU A 50 -36.23 -15.82 3.47
N PRO A 51 -37.31 -16.61 3.34
CA PRO A 51 -38.35 -16.58 2.29
C PRO A 51 -39.44 -15.53 2.56
N SER A 52 -39.37 -14.81 3.68
CA SER A 52 -40.24 -13.66 4.00
C SER A 52 -39.36 -12.51 4.47
N PRO A 53 -39.24 -11.42 3.68
CA PRO A 53 -38.41 -10.28 4.04
C PRO A 53 -38.83 -9.71 5.40
N ALA A 54 -37.90 -9.67 6.35
CA ALA A 54 -38.10 -9.10 7.67
C ALA A 54 -37.00 -8.08 7.97
N THR A 55 -37.40 -6.91 8.45
CA THR A 55 -36.48 -5.91 9.01
C THR A 55 -36.59 -5.99 10.53
N VAL A 56 -35.52 -6.42 11.20
CA VAL A 56 -35.44 -6.39 12.65
C VAL A 56 -34.80 -5.07 13.03
N LEU A 57 -35.61 -4.17 13.59
CA LEU A 57 -35.12 -2.89 14.10
C LEU A 57 -34.28 -3.12 15.36
N PRO A 58 -33.19 -2.35 15.54
CA PRO A 58 -32.26 -2.54 16.65
C PRO A 58 -32.84 -1.97 17.96
N PHE A 59 -33.75 -2.71 18.58
CA PHE A 59 -34.24 -2.39 19.93
C PHE A 59 -33.26 -2.90 20.98
N LYS A 60 -33.06 -2.11 22.02
CA LYS A 60 -32.27 -2.52 23.19
C LYS A 60 -33.02 -3.61 23.95
N VAL A 61 -32.33 -4.70 24.26
CA VAL A 61 -32.85 -5.76 25.12
C VAL A 61 -32.22 -5.60 26.51
N THR A 62 -33.03 -5.67 27.55
CA THR A 62 -32.59 -5.48 28.93
C THR A 62 -32.93 -6.71 29.76
N SER A 63 -31.96 -7.20 30.51
CA SER A 63 -32.05 -8.39 31.37
C SER A 63 -31.57 -8.05 32.78
N ARG A 64 -31.90 -8.88 33.77
CA ARG A 64 -31.58 -8.64 35.18
C ARG A 64 -30.84 -9.81 35.83
N ILE A 65 -30.13 -9.55 36.91
CA ILE A 65 -29.51 -10.58 37.77
C ILE A 65 -30.45 -10.95 38.92
N ASN A 66 -30.67 -12.24 39.15
CA ASN A 66 -31.45 -12.78 40.28
C ASN A 66 -30.62 -12.90 41.57
N ALA A 67 -31.26 -13.33 42.66
CA ALA A 67 -30.62 -13.60 43.96
C ALA A 67 -29.50 -14.66 43.92
N GLN A 68 -29.44 -15.50 42.90
CA GLN A 68 -28.39 -16.49 42.68
C GLN A 68 -27.24 -15.97 41.79
N GLY A 69 -27.30 -14.71 41.36
CA GLY A 69 -26.28 -14.11 40.49
C GLY A 69 -26.50 -14.40 39.00
N GLN A 70 -27.56 -15.08 38.61
CA GLN A 70 -27.81 -15.52 37.23
C GLN A 70 -28.62 -14.48 36.44
N LEU A 71 -28.27 -14.35 35.15
CA LEU A 71 -29.03 -13.58 34.17
C LEU A 71 -30.41 -14.16 33.96
N LYS A 72 -31.42 -13.29 33.96
CA LYS A 72 -32.80 -13.61 33.62
C LYS A 72 -33.38 -12.69 32.56
N ASP A 73 -34.23 -13.26 31.73
CA ASP A 73 -35.07 -12.53 30.79
C ASP A 73 -36.30 -11.88 31.47
N SER A 74 -37.14 -11.22 30.66
CA SER A 74 -38.37 -10.57 31.13
C SER A 74 -39.45 -11.53 31.63
N GLN A 75 -39.28 -12.84 31.44
CA GLN A 75 -40.20 -13.89 31.88
C GLN A 75 -39.63 -14.72 33.04
N ASP A 76 -38.57 -14.23 33.70
CA ASP A 76 -37.88 -14.87 34.81
C ASP A 76 -37.15 -16.19 34.47
N ALA A 77 -37.03 -16.53 33.19
CA ALA A 77 -36.26 -17.69 32.75
C ALA A 77 -34.76 -17.40 32.80
N ILE A 78 -33.95 -18.44 33.04
CA ILE A 78 -32.49 -18.31 33.10
C ILE A 78 -31.94 -18.12 31.69
N GLY A 79 -31.14 -17.07 31.52
CA GLY A 79 -30.57 -16.62 30.26
C GLY A 79 -31.49 -15.67 29.49
N GLN A 80 -30.97 -15.15 28.38
CA GLN A 80 -31.67 -14.23 27.49
C GLN A 80 -31.53 -14.73 26.05
N TRP A 81 -32.66 -14.90 25.36
CA TRP A 81 -32.66 -15.15 23.92
C TRP A 81 -32.49 -13.82 23.17
N LEU A 82 -31.54 -13.79 22.24
CA LEU A 82 -31.27 -12.66 21.37
C LEU A 82 -31.29 -13.13 19.91
N VAL A 83 -31.72 -12.26 19.00
CA VAL A 83 -31.61 -12.53 17.56
C VAL A 83 -30.13 -12.64 17.19
N VAL A 84 -29.78 -13.56 16.29
CA VAL A 84 -28.39 -13.73 15.81
C VAL A 84 -27.82 -12.40 15.29
N GLY A 85 -26.63 -12.02 15.76
CA GLY A 85 -26.01 -10.75 15.42
C GLY A 85 -24.96 -10.27 16.44
N GLU A 86 -24.38 -9.10 16.17
CA GLU A 86 -23.41 -8.45 17.06
C GLU A 86 -24.11 -7.48 18.02
N TYR A 87 -23.68 -7.50 19.29
CA TYR A 87 -24.25 -6.66 20.35
C TYR A 87 -23.15 -5.97 21.16
N ASP A 88 -23.40 -4.70 21.51
CA ASP A 88 -22.73 -4.02 22.62
C ASP A 88 -23.41 -4.41 23.94
N VAL A 89 -22.63 -4.94 24.87
CA VAL A 89 -23.08 -5.36 26.21
C VAL A 89 -22.66 -4.31 27.23
N GLN A 90 -23.64 -3.78 27.96
CA GLN A 90 -23.43 -2.80 29.03
C GLN A 90 -24.00 -3.31 30.35
N TYR A 91 -23.29 -3.03 31.43
CA TYR A 91 -23.65 -3.44 32.79
C TYR A 91 -23.96 -2.20 33.62
N SER A 92 -25.02 -2.26 34.41
CA SER A 92 -25.40 -1.19 35.32
C SER A 92 -25.71 -1.76 36.70
N PHE A 93 -24.92 -1.36 37.68
CA PHE A 93 -25.14 -1.62 39.09
C PHE A 93 -24.57 -0.45 39.92
N PRO A 94 -25.27 0.05 40.96
CA PRO A 94 -24.77 1.15 41.77
C PRO A 94 -23.38 0.88 42.36
N GLY A 95 -22.44 1.81 42.16
CA GLY A 95 -21.10 1.75 42.76
C GLY A 95 -20.10 0.82 42.09
N ILE A 96 -20.47 0.09 41.02
CA ILE A 96 -19.57 -0.82 40.30
C ILE A 96 -19.57 -0.47 38.80
N SER A 97 -18.37 -0.33 38.22
CA SER A 97 -18.20 -0.16 36.78
C SER A 97 -17.59 -1.43 36.18
N ILE A 98 -18.36 -2.12 35.34
CA ILE A 98 -17.86 -3.23 34.52
C ILE A 98 -17.68 -2.68 33.11
N ARG A 99 -16.53 -2.96 32.49
CA ARG A 99 -16.23 -2.51 31.13
C ARG A 99 -17.24 -3.11 30.15
N SER A 100 -17.83 -2.26 29.30
CA SER A 100 -18.66 -2.71 28.18
C SER A 100 -17.81 -3.43 27.13
N HIS A 101 -18.38 -4.42 26.47
CA HIS A 101 -17.71 -5.17 25.41
C HIS A 101 -18.69 -5.66 24.34
N LYS A 102 -18.16 -6.24 23.26
CA LYS A 102 -18.94 -6.75 22.14
C LYS A 102 -19.04 -8.26 22.19
N ILE A 103 -20.21 -8.78 21.85
CA ILE A 103 -20.44 -10.22 21.65
C ILE A 103 -21.00 -10.50 20.26
N LEU A 104 -20.75 -11.69 19.75
CA LEU A 104 -21.42 -12.24 18.57
C LEU A 104 -22.34 -13.37 19.01
N VAL A 105 -23.65 -13.22 18.77
CA VAL A 105 -24.66 -14.26 19.02
C VAL A 105 -24.90 -15.03 17.73
N THR A 106 -24.82 -16.36 17.77
CA THR A 106 -25.03 -17.25 16.63
C THR A 106 -26.08 -18.32 16.95
N GLU A 107 -26.54 -19.05 15.94
CA GLU A 107 -27.50 -20.17 16.10
C GLU A 107 -26.94 -21.35 16.87
N ALA A 108 -25.60 -21.45 16.96
CA ALA A 108 -24.94 -22.49 17.76
C ALA A 108 -25.13 -22.26 19.26
N HIS A 109 -25.57 -21.06 19.67
CA HIS A 109 -25.86 -20.76 21.06
C HIS A 109 -27.28 -21.24 21.41
N THR A 110 -27.39 -22.48 21.85
CA THR A 110 -28.68 -23.13 22.15
C THR A 110 -29.00 -23.10 23.65
N ASP A 111 -30.09 -23.73 24.05
CA ASP A 111 -30.42 -23.90 25.47
C ASP A 111 -29.36 -24.73 26.22
N ASP A 112 -28.85 -25.78 25.56
CA ASP A 112 -27.84 -26.70 26.10
C ASP A 112 -26.41 -26.14 25.99
N THR A 113 -26.19 -25.23 25.04
CA THR A 113 -24.88 -24.63 24.74
C THR A 113 -24.96 -23.10 24.66
N PRO A 114 -25.35 -22.41 25.73
CA PRO A 114 -25.51 -20.96 25.70
C PRO A 114 -24.17 -20.23 25.59
N LEU A 115 -24.20 -19.00 25.08
CA LEU A 115 -23.06 -18.09 25.14
C LEU A 115 -22.93 -17.50 26.55
N ASP A 116 -21.86 -17.85 27.27
CA ASP A 116 -21.57 -17.28 28.59
C ASP A 116 -20.84 -15.93 28.45
N LEU A 117 -21.45 -14.86 28.98
CA LEU A 117 -20.87 -13.51 28.92
C LEU A 117 -19.55 -13.37 29.69
N THR A 118 -19.28 -14.23 30.67
CA THR A 118 -18.01 -14.25 31.42
C THR A 118 -16.87 -14.70 30.52
N LEU A 119 -17.14 -15.70 29.66
CA LEU A 119 -16.18 -16.23 28.70
C LEU A 119 -16.09 -15.38 27.44
N ALA A 120 -17.20 -14.73 27.05
CA ALA A 120 -17.27 -13.84 25.90
C ALA A 120 -16.71 -12.45 26.18
N ALA A 121 -16.69 -12.01 27.45
CA ALA A 121 -16.00 -10.79 27.83
C ALA A 121 -14.51 -10.93 27.47
N PRO A 122 -13.90 -9.90 26.84
CA PRO A 122 -12.46 -9.92 26.62
C PRO A 122 -11.82 -10.12 27.99
N PRO A 123 -10.88 -11.08 28.13
CA PRO A 123 -10.29 -11.36 29.44
C PRO A 123 -9.70 -10.05 29.95
N GLY A 124 -10.31 -9.50 31.01
CA GLY A 124 -9.54 -8.71 31.97
C GLY A 124 -8.35 -9.58 32.36
N PRO A 125 -7.17 -9.01 32.66
CA PRO A 125 -5.94 -9.78 32.80
C PRO A 125 -6.17 -10.99 33.72
N LEU A 126 -6.33 -12.16 33.13
CA LEU A 126 -6.34 -13.42 33.83
C LEU A 126 -4.91 -13.59 34.29
N LEU A 127 -4.68 -13.54 35.60
CA LEU A 127 -3.47 -14.11 36.16
C LEU A 127 -3.61 -15.61 35.89
N ALA A 128 -3.05 -16.06 34.76
CA ALA A 128 -2.99 -17.47 34.43
C ALA A 128 -2.31 -18.24 35.58
N PRO A 129 -2.56 -19.54 35.76
CA PRO A 129 -2.03 -20.30 36.91
C PRO A 129 -0.51 -20.20 37.08
N ASP A 130 0.21 -20.11 35.95
CA ASP A 130 1.64 -19.81 35.83
C ASP A 130 2.00 -18.37 36.25
N ALA A 131 1.13 -17.39 35.99
CA ALA A 131 1.26 -16.03 36.52
C ALA A 131 1.03 -15.99 38.04
N LEU A 132 0.11 -16.78 38.59
CA LEU A 132 -0.06 -16.91 40.05
C LEU A 132 1.14 -17.59 40.69
N ALA A 133 1.70 -18.63 40.06
CA ALA A 133 2.95 -19.24 40.48
C ALA A 133 4.13 -18.26 40.39
N THR A 134 4.14 -17.36 39.40
CA THR A 134 5.16 -16.31 39.26
C THR A 134 5.00 -15.22 40.33
N VAL A 135 3.77 -14.85 40.66
CA VAL A 135 3.46 -13.90 41.75
C VAL A 135 3.81 -14.51 43.11
N ASN A 136 3.46 -15.77 43.35
CA ASN A 136 3.83 -16.48 44.57
C ASN A 136 5.33 -16.73 44.65
N ALA A 137 6.01 -17.06 43.56
CA ALA A 137 7.47 -17.17 43.53
C ALA A 137 8.15 -15.81 43.75
N ARG A 138 7.55 -14.70 43.28
CA ARG A 138 7.98 -13.34 43.64
C ARG A 138 7.73 -13.08 45.12
N LEU A 139 6.57 -13.43 45.67
CA LEU A 139 6.24 -13.23 47.08
C LEU A 139 7.13 -14.07 48.01
N ASP A 140 7.48 -15.30 47.61
CA ASP A 140 8.40 -16.18 48.32
C ASP A 140 9.86 -15.73 48.15
N SER A 141 10.20 -15.05 47.03
CA SER A 141 11.46 -14.31 46.92
C SER A 141 11.54 -13.11 47.87
N TYR A 142 10.39 -12.67 48.43
CA TYR A 142 10.28 -11.74 49.55
C TYR A 142 10.13 -12.44 50.92
N GLY A 143 10.16 -13.78 51.00
CA GLY A 143 10.31 -14.56 52.23
C GLY A 143 11.72 -14.42 52.83
N PRO A 144 11.94 -14.77 54.12
CA PRO A 144 12.80 -14.07 55.08
C PRO A 144 14.29 -14.23 54.78
N LYS A 145 14.74 -13.65 53.68
CA LYS A 145 16.13 -13.36 53.40
C LYS A 145 16.32 -11.89 53.70
N GLY A 146 17.23 -11.62 54.63
CA GLY A 146 17.57 -10.29 55.10
C GLY A 146 17.55 -9.29 53.96
N SER A 147 16.52 -8.46 53.96
CA SER A 147 16.32 -7.44 52.95
C SER A 147 17.48 -6.46 53.06
N PRO A 148 18.27 -6.20 52.00
CA PRO A 148 19.22 -5.09 52.01
C PRO A 148 18.49 -3.73 52.06
N ASN A 149 17.16 -3.73 51.89
CA ASN A 149 16.27 -2.59 52.11
C ASN A 149 15.21 -2.92 53.17
N GLY A 150 15.57 -3.69 54.19
CA GLY A 150 14.75 -3.77 55.40
C GLY A 150 14.60 -2.34 55.90
N VAL A 151 13.36 -1.88 56.08
CA VAL A 151 13.10 -0.64 56.79
C VAL A 151 13.88 -0.77 58.09
N ALA A 152 14.93 0.02 58.19
CA ALA A 152 15.76 0.08 59.36
C ALA A 152 14.86 0.21 60.57
N ALA A 153 15.22 -0.47 61.67
CA ALA A 153 14.68 -0.06 62.95
C ALA A 153 14.82 1.46 63.04
N LEU A 154 13.70 2.14 63.26
CA LEU A 154 13.73 3.54 63.62
C LEU A 154 14.24 3.59 65.05
N ASP A 155 15.18 4.50 65.36
CA ASP A 155 15.49 4.78 66.75
C ASP A 155 14.28 5.42 67.46
N ALA A 156 14.40 5.65 68.77
CA ALA A 156 13.34 6.28 69.56
C ALA A 156 12.98 7.70 69.05
N ASP A 157 13.85 8.31 68.24
CA ASP A 157 13.70 9.64 67.66
C ASP A 157 13.20 9.60 66.20
N GLY A 158 12.99 8.42 65.62
CA GLY A 158 12.43 8.23 64.27
C GLY A 158 13.46 8.22 63.13
N ASN A 159 14.76 8.01 63.40
CA ASN A 159 15.81 7.97 62.37
C ASN A 159 16.05 6.56 61.83
N VAL A 160 16.30 6.44 60.53
CA VAL A 160 16.65 5.18 59.83
C VAL A 160 18.09 4.77 60.19
N LEU A 161 18.24 3.61 60.84
CA LEU A 161 19.54 3.00 61.21
C LEU A 161 20.11 2.07 60.12
N ASN A 162 21.43 2.00 59.94
CA ASN A 162 22.01 0.96 59.09
C ASN A 162 22.02 -0.42 59.81
N GLY A 163 22.51 -1.47 59.14
CA GLY A 163 22.62 -2.82 59.70
C GLY A 163 23.48 -2.93 60.97
N ASP A 164 24.26 -1.89 61.30
CA ASP A 164 25.11 -1.80 62.49
C ASP A 164 24.48 -0.93 63.61
N GLY A 165 23.23 -0.48 63.44
CA GLY A 165 22.50 0.32 64.44
C GLY A 165 22.94 1.78 64.52
N VAL A 166 23.63 2.30 63.50
CA VAL A 166 24.09 3.70 63.44
C VAL A 166 23.13 4.50 62.54
N PRO A 167 22.69 5.71 62.94
CA PRO A 167 21.86 6.57 62.10
C PRO A 167 22.53 6.86 60.76
N VAL A 168 21.79 6.68 59.67
CA VAL A 168 22.28 7.02 58.32
C VAL A 168 22.24 8.53 58.16
N THR A 169 23.25 9.21 58.68
CA THR A 169 23.47 10.66 58.47
C THR A 169 24.22 10.87 57.15
N GLY A 170 23.50 10.83 56.03
CA GLY A 170 24.09 11.11 54.71
C GLY A 170 23.04 11.11 53.62
N GLY A 171 22.81 12.29 53.03
CA GLY A 171 21.72 12.57 52.09
C GLY A 171 21.69 11.70 50.83
N GLY A 172 20.51 11.69 50.20
CA GLY A 172 20.13 10.86 49.05
C GLY A 172 21.16 10.79 47.94
N GLY A 173 22.01 9.78 48.01
CA GLY A 173 22.75 9.29 46.86
C GLY A 173 21.76 8.62 45.91
N SER A 174 21.44 9.28 44.79
CA SER A 174 20.78 8.63 43.66
C SER A 174 21.56 7.36 43.33
N ALA A 175 20.94 6.19 43.50
CA ALA A 175 21.49 4.95 43.00
C ALA A 175 21.57 5.09 41.47
N THR A 176 22.74 5.44 40.97
CA THR A 176 22.99 5.47 39.53
C THR A 176 22.99 4.03 39.03
N TRP A 177 22.58 3.81 37.79
CA TRP A 177 22.65 2.49 37.13
C TRP A 177 24.06 1.86 37.23
N ALA A 178 25.10 2.66 37.43
CA ALA A 178 26.47 2.17 37.66
C ALA A 178 26.64 1.40 38.98
N GLY A 179 25.84 1.68 40.00
CA GLY A 179 25.98 1.10 41.35
C GLY A 179 25.13 -0.13 41.63
N LEU A 180 24.34 -0.61 40.66
CA LEU A 180 23.52 -1.82 40.84
C LEU A 180 24.35 -3.08 40.54
N PRO A 181 24.57 -3.97 41.54
CA PRO A 181 25.05 -5.33 41.25
C PRO A 181 24.01 -6.05 40.37
N ASP A 182 24.48 -6.88 39.45
CA ASP A 182 23.65 -7.70 38.53
C ASP A 182 22.75 -6.92 37.56
N LYS A 183 23.12 -5.70 37.20
CA LYS A 183 22.37 -4.95 36.19
C LYS A 183 22.42 -5.64 34.82
N PRO A 184 21.30 -5.73 34.10
CA PRO A 184 21.29 -6.15 32.70
C PRO A 184 22.27 -5.30 31.87
N ALA A 185 23.03 -5.94 30.98
CA ALA A 185 23.80 -5.20 29.99
C ALA A 185 22.82 -4.39 29.13
N ILE A 186 23.04 -3.07 29.06
CA ILE A 186 22.35 -2.25 28.06
C ILE A 186 23.14 -2.44 26.77
N PRO A 187 22.51 -2.77 25.64
CA PRO A 187 23.17 -2.78 24.34
C PRO A 187 23.85 -1.43 24.07
N ASP A 188 25.16 -1.43 23.83
CA ASP A 188 25.96 -0.21 23.64
C ASP A 188 26.05 0.18 22.15
N SER A 189 25.66 -0.75 21.27
CA SER A 189 25.56 -0.57 19.82
C SER A 189 24.29 -1.24 19.27
N PRO A 190 23.78 -0.79 18.11
CA PRO A 190 22.65 -1.44 17.45
C PRO A 190 22.87 -2.93 17.13
N ASP A 191 24.12 -3.34 16.93
CA ASP A 191 24.48 -4.73 16.58
C ASP A 191 24.30 -5.69 17.79
N ASP A 192 24.39 -5.17 19.01
CA ASP A 192 24.21 -5.93 20.26
C ASP A 192 22.77 -6.40 20.49
N ILE A 193 21.81 -5.84 19.74
CA ILE A 193 20.39 -6.23 19.79
C ILE A 193 20.15 -7.52 18.96
N GLY A 194 21.14 -7.92 18.16
CA GLY A 194 21.07 -9.05 17.25
C GLY A 194 20.11 -8.80 16.09
N ALA A 195 20.43 -9.35 14.92
CA ALA A 195 19.43 -9.48 13.87
C ALA A 195 18.31 -10.40 14.39
N GLN A 196 17.16 -9.81 14.73
CA GLN A 196 15.99 -10.58 15.11
C GLN A 196 15.66 -11.57 13.97
N PRO A 197 15.49 -12.87 14.25
CA PRO A 197 15.11 -13.84 13.22
C PRO A 197 13.89 -13.34 12.47
N ALA A 198 13.83 -13.56 11.15
CA ALA A 198 12.67 -13.18 10.35
C ALA A 198 11.39 -13.76 10.99
N GLY A 199 10.50 -12.88 11.47
CA GLY A 199 9.27 -13.27 12.18
C GLY A 199 9.29 -13.05 13.70
N SER A 200 10.41 -12.65 14.30
CA SER A 200 10.54 -12.37 15.75
C SER A 200 10.24 -10.90 16.11
N TYR A 201 9.40 -10.25 15.32
CA TYR A 201 8.97 -8.88 15.59
C TYR A 201 7.96 -8.86 16.74
N ALA A 202 7.80 -7.70 17.37
CA ALA A 202 6.80 -7.50 18.40
C ALA A 202 5.40 -7.77 17.84
N THR A 203 4.82 -8.93 18.13
CA THR A 203 3.48 -9.29 17.66
C THR A 203 2.43 -8.55 18.48
N SER A 204 1.20 -8.47 17.97
CA SER A 204 0.05 -7.93 18.71
C SER A 204 -0.18 -8.62 20.06
N ALA A 205 0.37 -9.83 20.25
CA ALA A 205 0.36 -10.53 21.53
C ALA A 205 1.19 -9.83 22.64
N GLN A 206 2.09 -8.90 22.30
CA GLN A 206 2.94 -8.17 23.25
C GLN A 206 2.30 -6.90 23.81
N GLY A 207 1.02 -6.64 23.50
CA GLY A 207 0.18 -5.64 24.16
C GLY A 207 -0.04 -4.35 23.35
N ALA A 208 -0.89 -3.47 23.89
CA ALA A 208 -1.47 -2.32 23.16
C ALA A 208 -0.45 -1.32 22.58
N LYS A 209 0.77 -1.24 23.11
CA LYS A 209 1.85 -0.41 22.53
C LYS A 209 2.46 -1.03 21.26
N ALA A 210 2.41 -2.36 21.12
CA ALA A 210 2.78 -3.08 19.91
C ALA A 210 1.67 -3.05 18.84
N ASP A 211 0.40 -2.89 19.24
CA ASP A 211 -0.74 -2.78 18.31
C ASP A 211 -0.73 -1.47 17.51
N THR A 212 -0.11 -0.40 18.04
CA THR A 212 0.11 0.85 17.30
C THR A 212 1.38 0.85 16.46
N ALA A 213 2.24 -0.15 16.61
CA ALA A 213 3.45 -0.27 15.81
C ALA A 213 3.08 -0.82 14.43
N VAL A 214 3.44 -0.09 13.37
CA VAL A 214 3.28 -0.56 11.99
C VAL A 214 4.16 -1.80 11.80
N GLN A 215 3.54 -2.97 11.78
CA GLN A 215 4.23 -4.22 11.54
C GLN A 215 4.77 -4.26 10.11
N PRO A 216 5.97 -4.81 9.84
CA PRO A 216 6.47 -4.96 8.47
C PRO A 216 5.49 -5.68 7.53
N GLY A 217 4.70 -6.63 8.06
CA GLY A 217 3.63 -7.29 7.31
C GLY A 217 2.42 -6.40 6.99
N ALA A 218 2.19 -5.34 7.76
CA ALA A 218 1.14 -4.34 7.51
C ALA A 218 1.50 -3.36 6.38
N LEU A 219 2.79 -3.27 6.00
CA LEU A 219 3.25 -2.52 4.83
C LEU A 219 3.05 -3.30 3.51
N SER A 220 2.56 -4.55 3.58
CA SER A 220 2.55 -5.49 2.43
C SER A 220 1.54 -5.17 1.33
N SER A 221 0.50 -4.37 1.59
CA SER A 221 -0.45 -3.98 0.54
C SER A 221 0.12 -2.96 -0.47
N TYR A 222 1.22 -2.26 -0.13
CA TYR A 222 1.76 -1.19 -0.97
C TYR A 222 3.22 -1.39 -1.42
N ALA A 223 3.93 -2.43 -0.97
CA ALA A 223 5.39 -2.51 -1.15
C ALA A 223 5.96 -3.89 -1.52
N THR A 224 5.17 -4.82 -2.09
CA THR A 224 5.81 -6.00 -2.73
C THR A 224 6.16 -5.68 -4.18
N THR A 225 7.29 -6.19 -4.65
CA THR A 225 7.68 -6.13 -6.06
C THR A 225 6.58 -6.70 -6.96
N THR A 226 5.91 -7.76 -6.53
CA THR A 226 4.74 -8.34 -7.20
C THR A 226 3.55 -7.38 -7.26
N SER A 227 3.19 -6.73 -6.15
CA SER A 227 2.09 -5.74 -6.11
C SER A 227 2.38 -4.52 -6.96
N LEU A 228 3.63 -4.05 -6.98
CA LEU A 228 4.07 -2.99 -7.87
C LEU A 228 4.01 -3.45 -9.33
N THR A 229 4.45 -4.67 -9.62
CA THR A 229 4.44 -5.24 -10.98
C THR A 229 3.01 -5.37 -11.47
N SER A 230 2.12 -6.04 -10.73
CA SER A 230 0.69 -6.16 -11.07
C SER A 230 -0.05 -4.82 -11.10
N GLY A 231 0.30 -3.87 -10.21
CA GLY A 231 -0.32 -2.55 -10.20
C GLY A 231 0.10 -1.65 -11.36
N LEU A 232 1.31 -1.86 -11.90
CA LEU A 232 1.86 -1.17 -13.06
C LEU A 232 1.51 -1.87 -14.38
N ASP A 233 1.27 -3.18 -14.34
CA ASP A 233 0.89 -3.99 -15.48
C ASP A 233 -0.40 -3.44 -16.13
N GLY A 234 -0.36 -3.20 -17.44
CA GLY A 234 -1.45 -2.58 -18.20
C GLY A 234 -1.77 -1.11 -17.90
N LYS A 235 -1.26 -0.50 -16.81
CA LYS A 235 -1.50 0.93 -16.48
C LYS A 235 -0.60 1.89 -17.23
N GLN A 236 0.49 1.40 -17.80
CA GLN A 236 1.26 2.15 -18.77
C GLN A 236 0.86 1.73 -20.19
N THR A 237 -0.14 2.39 -20.78
CA THR A 237 -0.32 2.38 -22.25
C THR A 237 0.93 2.90 -22.99
N LYS A 238 1.82 3.60 -22.29
CA LYS A 238 3.17 3.96 -22.77
C LYS A 238 4.15 2.78 -22.76
N ALA A 239 3.93 1.74 -21.95
CA ALA A 239 4.80 0.56 -21.91
C ALA A 239 4.68 -0.24 -23.19
N ASP A 240 3.50 -0.47 -23.77
CA ASP A 240 3.39 -1.23 -25.03
C ASP A 240 4.13 -0.55 -26.18
N ARG A 241 4.02 0.78 -26.29
CA ARG A 241 4.75 1.56 -27.30
C ARG A 241 6.25 1.55 -27.04
N LEU A 242 6.67 1.65 -25.78
CA LEU A 242 8.07 1.61 -25.39
C LEU A 242 8.67 0.21 -25.59
N THR A 243 7.92 -0.84 -25.27
CA THR A 243 8.27 -2.25 -25.48
C THR A 243 8.38 -2.54 -26.98
N ALA A 244 7.42 -2.09 -27.79
CA ALA A 244 7.49 -2.21 -29.24
C ALA A 244 8.73 -1.51 -29.80
N LEU A 245 9.05 -0.30 -29.29
CA LEU A 245 10.23 0.46 -29.71
C LEU A 245 11.55 -0.14 -29.19
N ALA A 246 11.57 -0.68 -27.98
CA ALA A 246 12.72 -1.36 -27.41
C ALA A 246 13.03 -2.69 -28.13
N GLY A 247 12.00 -3.34 -28.68
CA GLY A 247 12.13 -4.55 -29.49
C GLY A 247 12.70 -4.31 -30.90
N THR A 248 12.77 -3.07 -31.39
CA THR A 248 13.40 -2.80 -32.69
C THR A 248 14.93 -2.82 -32.58
N THR A 249 15.55 -3.83 -33.19
CA THR A 249 17.02 -4.06 -33.16
C THR A 249 17.73 -3.68 -34.46
N GLY A 250 17.01 -3.14 -35.44
CA GLY A 250 17.56 -2.72 -36.74
C GLY A 250 17.84 -1.21 -36.81
N GLY A 251 18.76 -0.81 -37.70
CA GLY A 251 18.89 0.59 -38.09
C GLY A 251 17.76 1.03 -39.05
N GLY A 252 17.47 2.34 -39.06
CA GLY A 252 16.63 2.99 -40.07
C GLY A 252 15.63 3.95 -39.44
N LEU A 253 14.57 4.28 -40.19
CA LEU A 253 13.44 5.03 -39.64
C LEU A 253 12.53 4.07 -38.89
N THR A 254 12.43 4.24 -37.58
CA THR A 254 11.48 3.47 -36.77
C THR A 254 10.08 4.05 -36.90
N VAL A 255 9.11 3.18 -37.22
CA VAL A 255 7.70 3.53 -37.40
C VAL A 255 6.85 2.64 -36.52
N LEU A 256 5.94 3.24 -35.76
CA LEU A 256 4.93 2.52 -34.98
C LEU A 256 3.78 2.09 -35.90
N GLY A 257 3.31 0.86 -35.75
CA GLY A 257 2.10 0.36 -36.38
C GLY A 257 0.85 1.09 -35.88
N ALA A 258 -0.27 0.96 -36.61
CA ALA A 258 -1.51 1.66 -36.31
C ALA A 258 -2.08 1.37 -34.91
N SER A 259 -1.82 0.17 -34.37
CA SER A 259 -2.21 -0.23 -33.01
C SER A 259 -1.28 0.29 -31.91
N GLY A 260 -0.09 0.82 -32.26
CA GLY A 260 0.95 1.22 -31.30
C GLY A 260 1.67 0.07 -30.60
N THR A 261 1.28 -1.19 -30.84
CA THR A 261 1.83 -2.40 -30.19
C THR A 261 2.95 -3.07 -30.99
N THR A 262 3.24 -2.57 -32.19
CA THR A 262 4.31 -3.06 -33.06
C THR A 262 5.13 -1.89 -33.57
N ALA A 263 6.45 -2.09 -33.69
CA ALA A 263 7.34 -1.13 -34.33
C ALA A 263 8.11 -1.84 -35.44
N PHE A 264 8.36 -1.11 -36.52
CA PHE A 264 9.06 -1.59 -37.71
C PHE A 264 10.17 -0.61 -38.08
N THR A 265 11.27 -1.11 -38.61
CA THR A 265 12.33 -0.29 -39.20
C THR A 265 12.13 -0.20 -40.70
N ARG A 266 12.21 1.02 -41.27
CA ARG A 266 12.18 1.26 -42.71
C ARG A 266 13.51 1.82 -43.20
N THR A 267 13.99 1.28 -44.30
CA THR A 267 15.16 1.80 -45.03
C THR A 267 14.70 2.82 -46.06
N ILE A 268 15.33 3.99 -46.10
CA ILE A 268 15.16 4.92 -47.22
C ILE A 268 15.95 4.36 -48.40
N LYS A 269 15.28 4.18 -49.55
CA LYS A 269 15.92 3.67 -50.77
C LYS A 269 15.86 4.74 -51.85
N SER A 270 16.90 4.77 -52.67
CA SER A 270 16.81 5.47 -53.95
C SER A 270 15.80 4.75 -54.85
N GLY A 271 14.85 5.51 -55.40
CA GLY A 271 13.92 5.03 -56.42
C GLY A 271 14.31 5.43 -57.85
N THR A 272 15.31 6.30 -58.02
CA THR A 272 15.71 6.84 -59.32
C THR A 272 17.22 7.12 -59.34
N SER A 273 17.83 7.16 -60.52
CA SER A 273 19.24 7.54 -60.67
C SER A 273 19.56 8.96 -60.20
N ARG A 274 18.55 9.84 -60.07
CA ARG A 274 18.71 11.24 -59.64
C ARG A 274 18.71 11.42 -58.14
N LEU A 275 18.28 10.41 -57.38
CA LEU A 275 18.29 10.41 -55.93
C LEU A 275 19.35 9.42 -55.48
N THR A 276 20.41 9.88 -54.82
CA THR A 276 21.37 8.99 -54.18
C THR A 276 21.07 8.95 -52.69
N VAL A 277 20.89 7.74 -52.16
CA VAL A 277 20.71 7.50 -50.72
C VAL A 277 21.85 6.62 -50.26
N THR A 278 22.69 7.15 -49.36
CA THR A 278 23.80 6.42 -48.74
C THR A 278 23.46 6.19 -47.27
N ASN A 279 23.80 5.01 -46.73
CA ASN A 279 23.45 4.59 -45.36
C ASN A 279 21.95 4.74 -45.05
N GLY A 280 21.06 4.42 -46.00
CA GLY A 280 19.62 4.63 -45.84
C GLY A 280 18.94 3.84 -44.72
N ASN A 281 19.66 2.89 -44.10
CA ASN A 281 19.24 2.16 -42.90
C ASN A 281 19.94 2.66 -41.63
N GLY A 282 20.76 3.70 -41.66
CA GLY A 282 21.43 4.26 -40.47
C GLY A 282 22.40 3.31 -39.73
N ALA A 283 22.58 2.06 -40.17
CA ALA A 283 23.35 1.06 -39.44
C ALA A 283 24.86 1.24 -39.61
N SER A 284 25.28 1.78 -40.74
CA SER A 284 26.68 2.03 -41.11
C SER A 284 27.11 3.51 -40.98
N GLY A 285 26.26 4.36 -40.40
CA GLY A 285 26.48 5.80 -40.25
C GLY A 285 25.24 6.63 -40.57
N ASP A 286 25.37 7.96 -40.54
CA ASP A 286 24.26 8.87 -40.78
C ASP A 286 23.68 8.70 -42.21
N PRO A 287 22.34 8.60 -42.35
CA PRO A 287 21.70 8.61 -43.66
C PRO A 287 21.99 9.93 -44.39
N THR A 288 22.47 9.84 -45.64
CA THR A 288 22.64 11.01 -46.50
C THR A 288 21.79 10.87 -47.74
N ILE A 289 21.10 11.96 -48.10
CA ILE A 289 20.25 12.05 -49.28
C ILE A 289 20.84 13.14 -50.16
N THR A 290 21.25 12.76 -51.37
CA THR A 290 21.77 13.69 -52.37
C THR A 290 20.86 13.69 -53.58
N LEU A 291 20.49 14.88 -54.04
CA LEU A 291 19.78 15.07 -55.30
C LEU A 291 20.79 15.49 -56.36
N ALA A 292 20.88 14.72 -57.44
CA ALA A 292 21.66 15.11 -58.60
C ALA A 292 21.04 16.38 -59.21
N ALA A 293 21.89 17.35 -59.54
CA ALA A 293 21.47 18.54 -60.27
C ALA A 293 20.72 18.13 -61.55
N ALA A 294 19.66 18.86 -61.89
CA ALA A 294 18.98 18.65 -63.15
C ALA A 294 19.95 18.96 -64.29
N THR A 295 20.12 18.00 -65.18
CA THR A 295 20.86 18.15 -66.42
C THR A 295 19.89 18.40 -67.57
N VAL A 296 20.41 18.84 -68.70
CA VAL A 296 19.61 19.01 -69.92
C VAL A 296 19.03 17.67 -70.39
N ASP A 297 19.70 16.56 -70.08
CA ASP A 297 19.24 15.22 -70.43
C ASP A 297 18.01 14.79 -69.62
N ASP A 298 17.73 15.44 -68.49
CA ASP A 298 16.54 15.18 -67.67
C ASP A 298 15.27 15.85 -68.21
N LEU A 299 15.36 16.69 -69.25
CA LEU A 299 14.20 17.38 -69.81
C LEU A 299 13.36 16.44 -70.68
N PRO A 300 12.01 16.53 -70.64
CA PRO A 300 11.17 15.76 -71.56
C PRO A 300 11.40 16.19 -73.01
N ALA A 301 11.16 15.29 -73.96
CA ALA A 301 11.16 15.64 -75.38
C ALA A 301 10.15 16.78 -75.64
N GLY A 302 10.54 17.76 -76.44
CA GLY A 302 9.79 18.99 -76.72
C GLY A 302 9.98 20.11 -75.69
N ALA A 303 10.76 19.87 -74.62
CA ALA A 303 11.04 20.92 -73.64
C ALA A 303 11.76 22.13 -74.28
N THR A 304 11.44 23.33 -73.79
CA THR A 304 12.09 24.57 -74.21
C THR A 304 12.94 25.12 -73.08
N ILE A 305 14.24 25.26 -73.30
CA ILE A 305 15.15 25.96 -72.39
C ILE A 305 15.33 27.37 -72.91
N THR A 306 15.18 28.36 -72.02
CA THR A 306 15.49 29.74 -72.35
C THR A 306 16.76 30.15 -71.62
N ARG A 307 17.83 30.49 -72.35
CA ARG A 307 19.08 31.03 -71.79
C ARG A 307 19.16 32.53 -72.02
N ARG A 308 19.50 33.27 -70.98
CA ARG A 308 19.84 34.69 -71.08
C ARG A 308 21.32 34.83 -71.42
N TYR A 309 21.62 35.58 -72.48
CA TYR A 309 22.98 35.90 -72.86
C TYR A 309 23.65 36.77 -71.79
N VAL A 310 24.86 36.41 -71.38
CA VAL A 310 25.68 37.16 -70.41
C VAL A 310 27.09 37.40 -70.99
N SER A 311 27.14 38.00 -72.19
CA SER A 311 28.33 38.57 -72.88
C SER A 311 29.49 37.63 -73.28
N GLY A 312 30.16 37.96 -74.39
CA GLY A 312 31.52 37.48 -74.72
C GLY A 312 31.67 36.49 -75.87
N ALA A 313 30.70 35.58 -76.09
CA ALA A 313 30.62 34.70 -77.26
C ALA A 313 29.29 33.92 -77.25
N TRP A 314 28.73 33.60 -78.41
CA TRP A 314 27.61 32.64 -78.51
C TRP A 314 28.08 31.28 -77.98
N GLN A 315 27.56 30.89 -76.82
CA GLN A 315 27.88 29.58 -76.26
C GLN A 315 27.29 28.50 -77.16
N ALA A 316 28.12 27.51 -77.51
CA ALA A 316 27.67 26.32 -78.21
C ALA A 316 26.45 25.70 -77.50
N ARG A 317 25.57 25.10 -78.29
CA ARG A 317 24.38 24.39 -77.80
C ARG A 317 24.83 23.41 -76.72
N GLY A 318 24.39 23.64 -75.47
CA GLY A 318 24.86 22.90 -74.30
C GLY A 318 24.37 21.45 -74.22
N THR A 319 23.94 20.87 -75.34
CA THR A 319 23.35 19.55 -75.45
C THR A 319 23.36 19.06 -76.90
N THR A 320 23.61 17.77 -77.07
CA THR A 320 23.50 17.05 -78.35
C THR A 320 22.06 16.63 -78.67
N ARG A 321 21.11 16.81 -77.74
CA ARG A 321 19.71 16.42 -77.89
C ARG A 321 18.97 17.29 -78.89
N THR A 322 18.52 16.73 -80.01
CA THR A 322 17.78 17.44 -81.06
C THR A 322 16.29 17.60 -80.76
N ASP A 323 15.77 16.86 -79.78
CA ASP A 323 14.37 16.82 -79.40
C ASP A 323 13.95 17.91 -78.40
N ILE A 324 14.84 18.84 -78.06
CA ILE A 324 14.57 19.99 -77.18
C ILE A 324 14.87 21.30 -77.88
N THR A 325 14.12 22.35 -77.55
CA THR A 325 14.28 23.68 -78.12
C THR A 325 15.13 24.55 -77.18
N CYS A 326 16.17 25.19 -77.70
CA CYS A 326 16.98 26.15 -76.94
C CYS A 326 16.74 27.56 -77.49
N ASN A 327 16.05 28.40 -76.71
CA ASN A 327 15.84 29.80 -77.01
C ASN A 327 16.94 30.64 -76.34
N TYR A 328 17.57 31.52 -77.11
CA TYR A 328 18.54 32.47 -76.59
C TYR A 328 17.90 33.85 -76.54
N LEU A 329 17.87 34.45 -75.34
CA LEU A 329 17.44 35.84 -75.15
C LEU A 329 18.67 36.75 -75.23
N ALA A 330 18.63 37.71 -76.16
CA ALA A 330 19.63 38.77 -76.24
C ALA A 330 19.66 39.58 -74.93
N ALA A 331 20.86 39.99 -74.50
CA ALA A 331 21.05 40.66 -73.20
C ALA A 331 20.45 42.08 -73.15
N THR A 332 20.33 42.74 -74.30
CA THR A 332 19.87 44.12 -74.45
C THR A 332 19.14 44.30 -75.78
N ALA A 333 18.06 45.08 -75.79
CA ALA A 333 17.28 45.43 -76.99
C ALA A 333 18.07 46.22 -78.06
N THR A 334 19.32 46.58 -77.77
CA THR A 334 20.19 47.37 -78.63
C THR A 334 21.26 46.55 -79.34
N ASP A 335 21.30 45.22 -79.20
CA ASP A 335 22.24 44.39 -79.97
C ASP A 335 21.66 44.17 -81.38
N PRO A 336 22.17 44.85 -82.41
CA PRO A 336 21.45 45.07 -83.66
C PRO A 336 21.50 43.88 -84.62
N ASN A 337 21.67 42.65 -84.14
CA ASN A 337 21.61 41.50 -85.04
C ASN A 337 20.98 40.21 -84.47
N PRO A 338 19.64 40.15 -84.34
CA PRO A 338 18.90 38.91 -84.20
C PRO A 338 18.29 38.41 -85.52
N THR A 339 18.78 38.82 -86.71
CA THR A 339 18.20 38.35 -87.98
C THR A 339 18.49 36.89 -88.33
N ASP A 340 19.30 36.17 -87.54
CA ASP A 340 19.44 34.71 -87.67
C ASP A 340 18.48 33.94 -86.75
N TYR A 341 17.32 34.54 -86.43
CA TYR A 341 16.15 33.80 -85.94
C TYR A 341 15.53 32.97 -87.09
N VAL A 342 16.28 31.98 -87.60
CA VAL A 342 15.69 30.94 -88.45
C VAL A 342 15.18 29.84 -87.52
N SER A 343 13.88 29.87 -87.26
CA SER A 343 13.12 28.70 -86.84
C SER A 343 13.18 27.66 -87.96
N GLY A 344 14.27 26.90 -88.02
CA GLY A 344 14.49 25.87 -89.02
C GLY A 344 15.23 24.72 -88.36
N SER A 345 14.61 23.54 -88.37
CA SER A 345 15.06 22.27 -87.82
C SER A 345 16.35 21.69 -88.44
N ASP A 346 17.13 22.47 -89.19
CA ASP A 346 18.25 21.99 -89.99
C ASP A 346 19.46 22.92 -89.85
N TYR A 347 20.30 22.69 -88.84
CA TYR A 347 21.73 22.98 -88.97
C TYR A 347 22.55 21.85 -88.36
N LEU A 348 22.81 20.87 -89.22
CA LEU A 348 23.98 20.02 -89.22
C LEU A 348 25.24 20.91 -89.06
N PHE A 349 25.98 20.70 -87.97
CA PHE A 349 27.25 21.38 -87.70
C PHE A 349 28.17 21.35 -88.93
N LYS A 350 28.53 22.51 -89.48
CA LYS A 350 29.78 22.63 -90.22
C LYS A 350 30.90 22.88 -89.19
N PRO A 351 31.97 22.07 -89.18
CA PRO A 351 33.15 22.37 -88.37
C PRO A 351 33.83 23.60 -88.96
N GLN A 352 34.17 24.57 -88.10
CA GLN A 352 35.12 25.61 -88.48
C GLN A 352 36.54 25.09 -88.31
N ALA A 353 37.37 25.36 -89.32
CA ALA A 353 38.81 25.17 -89.32
C ALA A 353 39.50 26.20 -88.42
#